data_AF-A0A9D1Z1P7-F1
#
_entry.id   AF-A0A9D1Z1P7-F1
#
_cell.length_a   1.000
_cell.length_b   1.000
_cell.length_c   1.000
_cell.angle_alpha   90.00
_cell.angle_beta   90.00
_cell.angle_gamma   90.00
#
_symmetry.space_group_name_H-M   'P 1'
#
loop_
_entity.id
_entity.type
_entity.pdbx_description
1 polymer ?
#
loop_
_entity_poly.entity_id
_entity_poly.type
_entity_poly.pdbx_seq_one_letter_code
_entity_poly.pdbx_strand_id
1 'polypeptide(L)'
;MKRFIQRTTGLLAGLLLVVSCQNDDLEVPGQPDFIVVGLEYPYTIQMGDSFELSVPEEPGAESYFWQLPEMINVLEGENTSRLLVSGLVEGVIPAGVITVTAINAAGSSTPRTLWKEITITGLPPRPAYVQTSITGSLTVDMDEEFSVYVPDDETIASYAWSVPEALTVVDGGETSRVIVKANRKSVNIPANAISVTTVSKTGLQETHHFEKMIVVLPIDEYHTAKRYGTKTWMTVNLNYAGEDGTVGRTAPDDPDGSKYGRYYTWEEAMTGLSAGENPYTYGATGIDDVGNSYTLNDGVPSYNIQIRGICPEGWHIPNAYDFYDLAVGVADDYGLRMNSIEEVVNAVAGIYLPDNRETKPMAPMNMIDYGFISSYLRGSRPEAEGGMWKASSGAVDNGTMFNLTKPSGKFPAGKYPMYFPEEIERIGFNVLPCGKYSGDKFDYFGVYSFHWTATVTKDEKHYRITIGNGNCNFSTYAETGSSNNVRCVANY
;
A
#
# COMPACT_ATOMS: atom_id res chain seq x y z
N MET A 1 -18.42 -93.52 12.71
CA MET A 1 -19.38 -92.79 13.59
C MET A 1 -19.75 -91.50 12.86
N LYS A 2 -20.97 -91.09 12.53
CA LYS A 2 -22.36 -91.50 12.79
C LYS A 2 -23.20 -91.12 11.53
N ARG A 3 -24.03 -92.08 11.09
CA ARG A 3 -25.45 -92.02 10.62
C ARG A 3 -25.91 -90.87 9.69
N PHE A 4 -26.30 -91.16 8.43
CA PHE A 4 -27.61 -91.70 7.95
C PHE A 4 -28.72 -90.64 8.00
N ILE A 5 -29.42 -90.28 6.90
CA ILE A 5 -30.57 -90.97 6.27
C ILE A 5 -30.78 -90.33 4.86
N GLN A 6 -30.58 -91.04 3.73
CA GLN A 6 -31.60 -91.69 2.85
C GLN A 6 -32.81 -90.82 2.47
N ARG A 7 -33.08 -90.53 1.18
CA ARG A 7 -33.83 -91.40 0.23
C ARG A 7 -33.78 -90.79 -1.20
N THR A 8 -33.29 -91.49 -2.23
CA THR A 8 -34.04 -92.31 -3.24
C THR A 8 -35.14 -91.52 -3.98
N THR A 9 -35.34 -91.53 -5.30
CA THR A 9 -34.70 -92.01 -6.54
C THR A 9 -35.59 -91.39 -7.64
N GLY A 10 -35.08 -91.03 -8.81
CA GLY A 10 -35.97 -90.55 -9.88
C GLY A 10 -35.26 -90.39 -11.22
N LEU A 11 -35.66 -91.23 -12.17
CA LEU A 11 -35.18 -91.37 -13.54
C LEU A 11 -35.24 -90.08 -14.39
N LEU A 12 -34.29 -90.00 -15.32
CA LEU A 12 -34.29 -89.17 -16.53
C LEU A 12 -35.60 -89.30 -17.34
N ALA A 13 -36.19 -88.17 -17.72
CA ALA A 13 -36.95 -87.97 -18.96
C ALA A 13 -36.93 -86.46 -19.30
N GLY A 14 -36.68 -86.16 -20.58
CA GLY A 14 -36.21 -84.86 -21.04
C GLY A 14 -37.23 -83.72 -21.04
N LEU A 15 -36.67 -82.52 -21.15
CA LEU A 15 -37.34 -81.38 -21.78
C LEU A 15 -36.35 -80.79 -22.79
N LEU A 16 -36.65 -80.96 -24.08
CA LEU A 16 -36.09 -80.12 -25.13
C LEU A 16 -36.51 -78.68 -24.80
N LEU A 17 -35.56 -77.85 -24.39
CA LEU A 17 -35.69 -76.40 -24.57
C LEU A 17 -35.33 -76.13 -26.03
N VAL A 18 -36.36 -75.92 -26.84
CA VAL A 18 -36.24 -75.35 -28.17
C VAL A 18 -35.64 -73.96 -27.98
N VAL A 19 -34.33 -73.84 -28.20
CA VAL A 19 -33.72 -72.55 -28.51
C VAL A 19 -34.29 -72.18 -29.88
N SER A 20 -35.35 -71.37 -29.88
CA SER A 20 -35.66 -70.61 -31.08
C SER A 20 -34.52 -69.62 -31.23
N CYS A 21 -33.53 -69.96 -32.06
CA CYS A 21 -32.71 -68.94 -32.69
C CYS A 21 -33.65 -68.13 -33.58
N GLN A 22 -34.26 -67.09 -33.01
CA GLN A 22 -34.47 -65.90 -33.82
C GLN A 22 -33.07 -65.38 -34.09
N ASN A 23 -32.63 -65.52 -35.34
CA ASN A 23 -31.63 -64.61 -35.87
C ASN A 23 -32.30 -63.24 -35.83
N ASP A 24 -32.23 -62.56 -34.69
CA ASP A 24 -32.34 -61.11 -34.68
C ASP A 24 -31.04 -60.66 -35.33
N ASP A 25 -31.09 -60.46 -36.65
CA ASP A 25 -30.05 -59.74 -37.36
C ASP A 25 -29.85 -58.43 -36.59
N LEU A 26 -28.66 -58.23 -36.03
CA LEU A 26 -28.36 -57.05 -35.24
C LEU A 26 -28.53 -55.82 -36.15
N GLU A 27 -29.58 -55.04 -35.93
CA GLU A 27 -29.87 -53.84 -36.73
C GLU A 27 -29.10 -52.63 -36.20
N VAL A 28 -28.80 -51.69 -37.10
CA VAL A 28 -28.18 -50.40 -36.73
C VAL A 28 -29.16 -49.61 -35.83
N PRO A 29 -28.71 -48.95 -34.75
CA PRO A 29 -29.60 -48.20 -33.87
C PRO A 29 -30.34 -47.07 -34.60
N GLY A 30 -31.50 -46.69 -34.08
CA GLY A 30 -32.24 -45.52 -34.53
C GLY A 30 -31.47 -44.22 -34.37
N GLN A 31 -31.92 -43.16 -35.05
CA GLN A 31 -31.38 -41.82 -34.83
C GLN A 31 -31.71 -41.36 -33.40
N PRO A 32 -30.74 -40.92 -32.58
CA PRO A 32 -30.99 -40.39 -31.24
C PRO A 32 -32.09 -39.32 -31.22
N ASP A 33 -32.91 -39.24 -30.18
CA ASP A 33 -33.90 -38.16 -29.99
C ASP A 33 -33.22 -36.79 -29.75
N PHE A 34 -34.00 -35.73 -29.53
CA PHE A 34 -33.50 -34.37 -29.34
C PHE A 34 -32.48 -34.27 -28.20
N ILE A 35 -31.37 -33.57 -28.49
CA ILE A 35 -30.35 -33.23 -27.49
C ILE A 35 -30.96 -32.26 -26.48
N VAL A 36 -30.98 -32.67 -25.22
CA VAL A 36 -31.35 -31.86 -24.06
C VAL A 36 -30.09 -31.16 -23.56
N VAL A 37 -30.20 -29.86 -23.33
CA VAL A 37 -29.16 -29.04 -22.70
C VAL A 37 -29.61 -28.77 -21.27
N GLY A 38 -28.79 -29.14 -20.28
CA GLY A 38 -29.05 -28.93 -18.86
C GLY A 38 -28.91 -27.48 -18.40
N LEU A 39 -29.33 -26.52 -19.23
CA LEU A 39 -29.32 -25.07 -18.98
C LEU A 39 -30.71 -24.51 -19.28
N GLU A 40 -31.10 -23.44 -18.58
CA GLU A 40 -32.30 -22.69 -18.92
C GLU A 40 -32.07 -21.82 -20.17
N TYR A 41 -33.11 -21.62 -20.99
CA TYR A 41 -33.01 -20.77 -22.18
C TYR A 41 -33.08 -19.28 -21.80
N PRO A 42 -32.21 -18.40 -22.34
CA PRO A 42 -31.15 -18.67 -23.32
C PRO A 42 -29.95 -19.40 -22.72
N TYR A 43 -29.44 -20.43 -23.42
CA TYR A 43 -28.37 -21.30 -22.93
C TYR A 43 -27.07 -20.52 -22.74
N THR A 44 -26.83 -20.12 -21.50
CA THR A 44 -25.67 -19.33 -21.08
C THR A 44 -24.99 -20.04 -19.93
N ILE A 45 -23.67 -20.17 -19.99
CA ILE A 45 -22.86 -20.79 -18.95
C ILE A 45 -21.58 -19.98 -18.75
N GLN A 46 -21.04 -19.98 -17.53
CA GLN A 46 -19.75 -19.35 -17.27
C GLN A 46 -18.61 -20.32 -17.60
N MET A 47 -17.50 -19.80 -18.11
CA MET A 47 -16.29 -20.60 -18.32
C MET A 47 -15.87 -21.28 -17.01
N GLY A 48 -15.60 -22.59 -17.07
CA GLY A 48 -15.29 -23.44 -15.91
C GLY A 48 -16.49 -24.08 -15.22
N ASP A 49 -17.71 -23.56 -15.39
CA ASP A 49 -18.92 -24.21 -14.89
C ASP A 49 -19.30 -25.41 -15.76
N SER A 50 -19.97 -26.39 -15.15
CA SER A 50 -20.40 -27.60 -15.83
C SER A 50 -21.89 -27.62 -16.11
N PHE A 51 -22.27 -28.26 -17.21
CA PHE A 51 -23.66 -28.50 -17.60
C PHE A 51 -23.80 -29.85 -18.29
N GLU A 52 -25.03 -30.35 -18.37
CA GLU A 52 -25.31 -31.65 -18.98
C GLU A 52 -25.71 -31.50 -20.45
N LEU A 53 -25.21 -32.41 -21.29
CA LEU A 53 -25.78 -32.70 -22.61
C LEU A 53 -26.29 -34.14 -22.58
N SER A 54 -27.55 -34.37 -22.94
CA SER A 54 -28.11 -35.72 -22.93
C SER A 54 -29.12 -35.99 -24.03
N VAL A 55 -29.25 -37.27 -24.36
CA VAL A 55 -30.35 -37.83 -25.16
C VAL A 55 -30.96 -39.00 -24.39
N PRO A 56 -32.24 -39.33 -24.61
CA PRO A 56 -32.81 -40.61 -24.18
C PRO A 56 -31.98 -41.79 -24.71
N GLU A 57 -31.95 -42.90 -23.96
CA GLU A 57 -31.27 -44.11 -24.43
C GLU A 57 -32.04 -44.76 -25.60
N GLU A 58 -31.35 -44.90 -26.74
CA GLU A 58 -31.84 -45.57 -27.93
C GLU A 58 -31.79 -47.10 -27.78
N PRO A 59 -32.92 -47.81 -28.03
CA PRO A 59 -32.94 -49.26 -28.04
C PRO A 59 -31.91 -49.84 -29.02
N GLY A 60 -31.10 -50.78 -28.54
CA GLY A 60 -30.08 -51.46 -29.34
C GLY A 60 -28.77 -50.70 -29.51
N ALA A 61 -28.62 -49.51 -28.92
CA ALA A 61 -27.35 -48.79 -28.84
C ALA A 61 -26.47 -49.34 -27.70
N GLU A 62 -25.19 -49.54 -27.97
CA GLU A 62 -24.19 -49.99 -26.99
C GLU A 62 -23.29 -48.82 -26.52
N SER A 63 -23.16 -47.77 -27.33
CA SER A 63 -22.36 -46.58 -27.03
C SER A 63 -22.83 -45.36 -27.84
N TYR A 64 -22.35 -44.18 -27.47
CA TYR A 64 -22.68 -42.91 -28.14
C TYR A 64 -21.42 -42.12 -28.47
N PHE A 65 -21.32 -41.65 -29.71
CA PHE A 65 -20.25 -40.75 -30.12
C PHE A 65 -20.76 -39.32 -30.20
N TRP A 66 -20.17 -38.44 -29.39
CA TRP A 66 -20.47 -37.01 -29.37
C TRP A 66 -19.39 -36.23 -30.11
N GLN A 67 -19.81 -35.39 -31.06
CA GLN A 67 -18.94 -34.42 -31.70
C GLN A 67 -19.16 -33.06 -31.04
N LEU A 68 -18.14 -32.58 -30.32
CA LEU A 68 -18.15 -31.31 -29.58
C LEU A 68 -17.12 -30.33 -30.19
N PRO A 69 -17.36 -29.01 -30.10
CA PRO A 69 -16.36 -28.01 -30.46
C PRO A 69 -15.22 -27.96 -29.44
N GLU A 70 -14.06 -27.39 -29.84
CA GLU A 70 -12.91 -27.15 -28.94
C GLU A 70 -13.24 -26.23 -27.75
N MET A 71 -14.38 -25.52 -27.80
CA MET A 71 -14.86 -24.65 -26.74
C MET A 71 -15.44 -25.40 -25.53
N ILE A 72 -15.66 -26.72 -25.62
CA ILE A 72 -16.23 -27.54 -24.55
C ILE A 72 -15.26 -28.67 -24.21
N ASN A 73 -15.04 -28.89 -22.90
CA ASN A 73 -14.32 -30.05 -22.39
C ASN A 73 -15.28 -31.06 -21.75
N VAL A 74 -15.11 -32.35 -22.05
CA VAL A 74 -15.86 -33.42 -21.39
C VAL A 74 -15.25 -33.70 -20.02
N LEU A 75 -16.08 -33.74 -18.99
CA LEU A 75 -15.70 -34.07 -17.62
C LEU A 75 -16.04 -35.53 -17.30
N GLU A 76 -17.25 -35.96 -17.65
CA GLU A 76 -17.75 -37.32 -17.39
C GLU A 76 -18.69 -37.81 -18.50
N GLY A 77 -18.83 -39.13 -18.61
CA GLY A 77 -19.85 -39.76 -19.47
C GLY A 77 -19.42 -40.07 -20.90
N GLU A 78 -18.11 -40.03 -21.21
CA GLU A 78 -17.61 -40.42 -22.54
C GLU A 78 -18.19 -41.78 -23.00
N ASN A 79 -18.59 -41.84 -24.27
CA ASN A 79 -19.24 -42.99 -24.89
C ASN A 79 -20.66 -43.31 -24.39
N THR A 80 -21.29 -42.44 -23.59
CA THR A 80 -22.66 -42.65 -23.06
C THR A 80 -23.69 -41.64 -23.61
N SER A 81 -24.98 -41.89 -23.37
CA SER A 81 -26.09 -41.02 -23.77
C SER A 81 -26.13 -39.68 -23.03
N ARG A 82 -25.28 -39.48 -22.02
CA ARG A 82 -25.22 -38.30 -21.17
C ARG A 82 -23.78 -37.87 -20.93
N LEU A 83 -23.48 -36.61 -21.22
CA LEU A 83 -22.20 -35.99 -20.91
C LEU A 83 -22.36 -34.93 -19.83
N LEU A 84 -21.44 -34.93 -18.86
CA LEU A 84 -21.14 -33.74 -18.08
C LEU A 84 -20.00 -33.01 -18.76
N VAL A 85 -20.24 -31.77 -19.18
CA VAL A 85 -19.26 -30.97 -19.92
C VAL A 85 -19.04 -29.64 -19.24
N SER A 86 -17.94 -28.95 -19.57
CA SER A 86 -17.64 -27.60 -19.08
C SER A 86 -17.23 -26.68 -20.23
N GLY A 87 -17.57 -25.40 -20.10
CA GLY A 87 -17.10 -24.37 -21.03
C GLY A 87 -15.61 -24.11 -20.83
N LEU A 88 -14.82 -24.28 -21.89
CA LEU A 88 -13.35 -24.14 -21.86
C LEU A 88 -12.87 -22.79 -22.41
N VAL A 89 -13.56 -22.27 -23.43
CA VAL A 89 -13.18 -21.04 -24.13
C VAL A 89 -14.41 -20.13 -24.23
N GLU A 90 -14.25 -18.86 -23.86
CA GLU A 90 -15.29 -17.84 -24.00
C GLU A 90 -15.73 -17.67 -25.46
N GLY A 91 -17.04 -17.51 -25.67
CA GLY A 91 -17.62 -17.21 -26.98
C GLY A 91 -18.98 -17.86 -27.21
N VAL A 92 -19.46 -17.81 -28.46
CA VAL A 92 -20.74 -18.41 -28.86
C VAL A 92 -20.48 -19.68 -29.67
N ILE A 93 -21.03 -20.80 -29.22
CA ILE A 93 -21.09 -22.04 -29.99
C ILE A 93 -22.30 -21.94 -30.93
N PRO A 94 -22.09 -21.89 -32.26
CA PRO A 94 -23.19 -21.76 -33.20
C PRO A 94 -24.12 -22.98 -33.20
N ALA A 95 -25.38 -22.75 -33.58
CA ALA A 95 -26.31 -23.84 -33.88
C ALA A 95 -25.74 -24.75 -34.98
N GLY A 96 -25.92 -26.07 -34.83
CA GLY A 96 -25.49 -27.06 -35.82
C GLY A 96 -24.14 -27.74 -35.54
N VAL A 97 -23.39 -27.29 -34.53
CA VAL A 97 -22.02 -27.77 -34.27
C VAL A 97 -21.98 -29.06 -33.43
N ILE A 98 -22.84 -29.16 -32.41
CA ILE A 98 -22.88 -30.32 -31.52
C ILE A 98 -23.74 -31.42 -32.13
N THR A 99 -23.18 -32.63 -32.25
CA THR A 99 -23.91 -33.81 -32.72
C THR A 99 -23.68 -35.05 -31.85
N VAL A 100 -24.63 -35.99 -31.89
CA VAL A 100 -24.55 -37.28 -31.21
C VAL A 100 -24.99 -38.41 -32.14
N THR A 101 -24.26 -39.52 -32.11
CA THR A 101 -24.51 -40.73 -32.91
C THR A 101 -24.57 -41.96 -32.01
N ALA A 102 -25.60 -42.80 -32.14
CA ALA A 102 -25.70 -44.07 -31.44
C ALA A 102 -24.97 -45.18 -32.21
N ILE A 103 -24.25 -46.06 -31.50
CA ILE A 103 -23.37 -47.07 -32.09
C ILE A 103 -23.59 -48.42 -31.41
N ASN A 104 -23.65 -49.48 -32.21
CA ASN A 104 -23.55 -50.87 -31.78
C ASN A 104 -22.66 -51.67 -32.74
N ALA A 105 -22.53 -52.98 -32.52
CA ALA A 105 -21.72 -53.84 -33.40
C ALA A 105 -22.20 -53.93 -34.88
N ALA A 106 -23.44 -53.54 -35.21
CA ALA A 106 -23.96 -53.51 -36.58
C ALA A 106 -23.58 -52.23 -37.34
N GLY A 107 -23.37 -51.12 -36.63
CA GLY A 107 -22.95 -49.85 -37.23
C GLY A 107 -23.36 -48.62 -36.42
N SER A 108 -23.32 -47.47 -37.09
CA SER A 108 -23.64 -46.16 -36.51
C SER A 108 -24.94 -45.60 -37.09
N SER A 109 -25.75 -45.00 -36.22
CA SER A 109 -26.99 -44.32 -36.62
C SER A 109 -26.70 -43.09 -37.51
N THR A 110 -27.77 -42.48 -38.03
CA THR A 110 -27.67 -41.08 -38.47
C THR A 110 -27.45 -40.18 -37.24
N PRO A 111 -26.67 -39.08 -37.34
CA PRO A 111 -26.41 -38.19 -36.21
C PRO A 111 -27.64 -37.33 -35.90
N ARG A 112 -27.83 -37.00 -34.63
CA ARG A 112 -28.71 -35.90 -34.19
C ARG A 112 -27.86 -34.64 -33.99
N THR A 113 -28.41 -33.48 -34.37
CA THR A 113 -27.73 -32.18 -34.28
C THR A 113 -28.49 -31.22 -33.36
N LEU A 114 -27.75 -30.48 -32.51
CA LEU A 114 -28.30 -29.40 -31.69
C LEU A 114 -28.41 -28.11 -32.52
N TRP A 115 -29.64 -27.64 -32.76
CA TRP A 115 -29.92 -26.41 -33.52
C TRP A 115 -30.17 -25.19 -32.63
N LYS A 116 -29.43 -25.09 -31.52
CA LYS A 116 -29.48 -23.98 -30.57
C LYS A 116 -28.07 -23.48 -30.30
N GLU A 117 -27.92 -22.18 -30.10
CA GLU A 117 -26.65 -21.59 -29.69
C GLU A 117 -26.44 -21.79 -28.19
N ILE A 118 -25.18 -21.92 -27.79
CA ILE A 118 -24.75 -21.91 -26.38
C ILE A 118 -23.72 -20.80 -26.23
N THR A 119 -23.95 -19.88 -25.30
CA THR A 119 -23.02 -18.79 -24.99
C THR A 119 -22.19 -19.18 -23.77
N ILE A 120 -20.87 -19.30 -23.95
CA ILE A 120 -19.92 -19.42 -22.85
C ILE A 120 -19.45 -18.00 -22.52
N THR A 121 -19.86 -17.50 -21.38
CA THR A 121 -19.40 -16.21 -20.83
C THR A 121 -18.03 -16.36 -20.20
N GLY A 122 -17.18 -15.34 -20.33
CA GLY A 122 -15.89 -15.29 -19.63
C GLY A 122 -16.06 -15.31 -18.11
N LEU A 123 -14.95 -15.46 -17.38
CA LEU A 123 -14.94 -15.21 -15.94
C LEU A 123 -15.21 -13.72 -15.70
N PRO A 124 -15.85 -13.34 -14.57
CA PRO A 124 -15.82 -11.96 -14.11
C PRO A 124 -14.35 -11.47 -14.06
N PRO A 125 -14.08 -10.20 -14.41
CA PRO A 125 -12.77 -9.60 -14.19
C PRO A 125 -12.31 -9.93 -12.77
N ARG A 126 -11.15 -10.57 -12.60
CA ARG A 126 -10.68 -10.88 -11.23
C ARG A 126 -10.57 -9.57 -10.43
N PRO A 127 -10.75 -9.61 -9.09
CA PRO A 127 -10.50 -8.43 -8.27
C PRO A 127 -9.03 -8.05 -8.39
N ALA A 128 -8.74 -7.12 -9.29
CA ALA A 128 -7.48 -6.43 -9.30
C ALA A 128 -7.64 -5.22 -8.39
N TYR A 129 -6.82 -5.16 -7.34
CA TYR A 129 -6.79 -4.00 -6.48
C TYR A 129 -6.54 -2.76 -7.33
N VAL A 130 -7.35 -1.72 -7.14
CA VAL A 130 -7.08 -0.42 -7.74
C VAL A 130 -5.79 0.11 -7.11
N GLN A 131 -4.78 0.36 -7.94
CA GLN A 131 -3.45 0.81 -7.55
C GLN A 131 -3.27 2.29 -7.85
N THR A 132 -2.21 2.89 -7.31
CA THR A 132 -1.84 4.26 -7.61
C THR A 132 -0.33 4.41 -7.73
N SER A 133 0.13 5.37 -8.55
CA SER A 133 1.54 5.76 -8.60
C SER A 133 1.97 6.59 -7.39
N ILE A 134 1.02 7.06 -6.57
CA ILE A 134 1.37 7.70 -5.31
C ILE A 134 2.02 6.64 -4.41
N THR A 135 3.24 6.91 -3.99
CA THR A 135 3.99 6.01 -3.11
C THR A 135 3.91 6.49 -1.66
N GLY A 136 4.07 5.59 -0.69
CA GLY A 136 4.06 5.93 0.74
C GLY A 136 2.68 6.37 1.26
N SER A 137 2.63 7.54 1.89
CA SER A 137 1.50 8.08 2.68
C SER A 137 0.26 8.50 1.88
N LEU A 138 0.19 8.18 0.58
CA LEU A 138 -0.88 8.56 -0.34
C LEU A 138 -1.17 10.07 -0.31
N THR A 139 -0.13 10.86 -0.44
CA THR A 139 -0.24 12.32 -0.48
C THR A 139 0.12 12.86 -1.83
N VAL A 140 -0.63 13.90 -2.20
CA VAL A 140 -0.47 14.58 -3.47
C VAL A 140 -0.48 16.07 -3.24
N ASP A 141 0.44 16.72 -3.91
CA ASP A 141 0.52 18.16 -4.00
C ASP A 141 -0.61 18.71 -4.89
N MET A 142 -1.02 19.96 -4.67
CA MET A 142 -1.89 20.66 -5.61
C MET A 142 -1.18 20.74 -6.97
N ASP A 143 -1.92 20.43 -8.04
CA ASP A 143 -1.43 20.32 -9.41
C ASP A 143 -0.42 19.19 -9.69
N GLU A 144 -0.07 18.35 -8.70
CA GLU A 144 0.66 17.11 -8.96
C GLU A 144 -0.25 16.11 -9.69
N GLU A 145 0.23 15.64 -10.84
CA GLU A 145 -0.42 14.57 -11.59
C GLU A 145 0.01 13.22 -11.04
N PHE A 146 -0.97 12.40 -10.70
CA PHE A 146 -0.75 11.02 -10.30
C PHE A 146 -1.69 10.10 -11.05
N SER A 147 -1.30 8.84 -11.16
CA SER A 147 -2.10 7.83 -11.83
C SER A 147 -2.78 6.90 -10.84
N VAL A 148 -4.01 6.50 -11.18
CA VAL A 148 -4.75 5.41 -10.56
C VAL A 148 -5.00 4.37 -11.65
N TYR A 149 -4.75 3.10 -11.37
CA TYR A 149 -4.74 2.08 -12.42
C TYR A 149 -5.11 0.69 -11.90
N VAL A 150 -5.55 -0.14 -12.83
CA VAL A 150 -5.65 -1.60 -12.66
C VAL A 150 -4.63 -2.28 -13.58
N PRO A 151 -4.16 -3.49 -13.25
CA PRO A 151 -3.36 -4.31 -14.16
C PRO A 151 -4.08 -4.49 -15.50
N ASP A 152 -3.31 -4.48 -16.59
CA ASP A 152 -3.86 -4.69 -17.93
C ASP A 152 -4.43 -6.11 -18.06
N ASP A 153 -5.64 -6.22 -18.63
CA ASP A 153 -6.34 -7.48 -18.86
C ASP A 153 -6.95 -7.47 -20.27
N GLU A 154 -6.55 -8.43 -21.10
CA GLU A 154 -6.98 -8.56 -22.50
C GLU A 154 -8.45 -8.97 -22.67
N THR A 155 -9.11 -9.42 -21.60
CA THR A 155 -10.54 -9.78 -21.59
C THR A 155 -11.46 -8.56 -21.47
N ILE A 156 -10.92 -7.41 -21.04
CA ILE A 156 -11.66 -6.17 -20.84
C ILE A 156 -11.83 -5.42 -22.16
N ALA A 157 -13.06 -4.99 -22.43
CA ALA A 157 -13.40 -4.19 -23.60
C ALA A 157 -13.36 -2.68 -23.30
N SER A 158 -13.78 -2.27 -22.09
CA SER A 158 -13.81 -0.86 -21.71
C SER A 158 -13.67 -0.64 -20.21
N TYR A 159 -13.17 0.55 -19.85
CA TYR A 159 -13.03 1.05 -18.49
C TYR A 159 -13.85 2.32 -18.32
N ALA A 160 -14.53 2.47 -17.18
CA ALA A 160 -15.24 3.68 -16.82
C ALA A 160 -14.83 4.13 -15.42
N TRP A 161 -14.07 5.23 -15.33
CA TRP A 161 -13.61 5.78 -14.06
C TRP A 161 -14.63 6.74 -13.43
N SER A 162 -14.85 6.59 -12.13
CA SER A 162 -15.57 7.55 -11.29
C SER A 162 -14.59 8.19 -10.33
N VAL A 163 -14.40 9.51 -10.44
CA VAL A 163 -13.51 10.30 -9.58
C VAL A 163 -14.31 11.33 -8.78
N PRO A 164 -13.94 11.60 -7.52
CA PRO A 164 -14.62 12.59 -6.69
C PRO A 164 -14.32 14.01 -7.17
N GLU A 165 -15.19 14.96 -6.81
CA GLU A 165 -15.11 16.38 -7.24
C GLU A 165 -13.77 17.06 -6.90
N ALA A 166 -13.10 16.58 -5.85
CA ALA A 166 -11.80 17.06 -5.42
C ALA A 166 -10.62 16.67 -6.35
N LEU A 167 -10.87 15.83 -7.36
CA LEU A 167 -9.92 15.41 -8.38
C LEU A 167 -10.42 15.82 -9.77
N THR A 168 -9.49 16.11 -10.67
CA THR A 168 -9.77 16.34 -12.09
C THR A 168 -9.06 15.27 -12.92
N VAL A 169 -9.78 14.63 -13.85
CA VAL A 169 -9.17 13.74 -14.83
C VAL A 169 -8.38 14.56 -15.83
N VAL A 170 -7.09 14.26 -15.95
CA VAL A 170 -6.18 14.87 -16.91
C VAL A 170 -6.15 14.05 -18.20
N ASP A 171 -6.04 12.72 -18.07
CA ASP A 171 -5.95 11.80 -19.21
C ASP A 171 -6.40 10.37 -18.83
N GLY A 172 -6.64 9.51 -19.82
CA GLY A 172 -6.80 8.07 -19.63
C GLY A 172 -8.13 7.61 -19.02
N GLY A 173 -9.16 8.47 -19.01
CA GLY A 173 -10.46 8.19 -18.37
C GLY A 173 -11.25 6.99 -18.91
N GLU A 174 -10.84 6.42 -20.04
CA GLU A 174 -11.43 5.22 -20.65
C GLU A 174 -10.45 4.05 -20.77
N THR A 175 -9.30 4.13 -20.08
CA THR A 175 -8.23 3.12 -20.14
C THR A 175 -8.01 2.42 -18.81
N SER A 176 -7.12 1.41 -18.76
CA SER A 176 -6.70 0.74 -17.52
C SER A 176 -6.00 1.67 -16.52
N ARG A 177 -5.57 2.87 -16.95
CA ARG A 177 -4.89 3.90 -16.15
C ARG A 177 -5.50 5.27 -16.37
N VAL A 178 -5.99 5.89 -15.29
CA VAL A 178 -6.42 7.30 -15.30
C VAL A 178 -5.33 8.17 -14.67
N ILE A 179 -5.03 9.30 -15.31
CA ILE A 179 -4.18 10.36 -14.74
C ILE A 179 -5.11 11.42 -14.17
N VAL A 180 -4.89 11.76 -12.90
CA VAL A 180 -5.71 12.73 -12.16
C VAL A 180 -4.81 13.73 -11.45
N LYS A 181 -5.38 14.88 -11.11
CA LYS A 181 -4.74 15.86 -10.23
C LYS A 181 -5.73 16.43 -9.22
N ALA A 182 -5.23 16.83 -8.06
CA ALA A 182 -6.07 17.46 -7.05
C ALA A 182 -6.43 18.90 -7.43
N ASN A 183 -7.70 19.28 -7.26
CA ASN A 183 -8.21 20.62 -7.59
C ASN A 183 -8.70 21.42 -6.37
N ARG A 184 -8.61 20.86 -5.16
CA ARG A 184 -8.96 21.50 -3.88
C ARG A 184 -7.81 21.37 -2.88
N LYS A 185 -7.46 22.45 -2.19
CA LYS A 185 -6.47 22.44 -1.10
C LYS A 185 -7.03 21.76 0.14
N SER A 186 -6.15 21.16 0.94
CA SER A 186 -6.46 20.72 2.31
C SER A 186 -7.65 19.76 2.40
N VAL A 187 -7.79 18.87 1.41
CA VAL A 187 -8.93 17.95 1.31
C VAL A 187 -8.45 16.51 1.36
N ASN A 188 -9.16 15.69 2.13
CA ASN A 188 -8.96 14.25 2.12
C ASN A 188 -9.91 13.65 1.08
N ILE A 189 -9.35 12.90 0.12
CA ILE A 189 -10.11 11.99 -0.73
C ILE A 189 -10.38 10.73 0.10
N PRO A 190 -11.63 10.43 0.47
CA PRO A 190 -11.92 9.30 1.34
C PRO A 190 -11.64 7.97 0.62
N ALA A 191 -11.40 6.91 1.41
CA ALA A 191 -11.38 5.56 0.89
C ALA A 191 -12.67 5.26 0.09
N ASN A 192 -12.54 4.49 -0.97
CA ASN A 192 -13.58 4.10 -1.91
C ASN A 192 -14.17 5.24 -2.78
N ALA A 193 -13.62 6.45 -2.70
CA ALA A 193 -14.09 7.60 -3.48
C ALA A 193 -13.73 7.54 -4.97
N ILE A 194 -12.66 6.82 -5.31
CA ILE A 194 -12.26 6.53 -6.70
C ILE A 194 -12.67 5.09 -7.01
N SER A 195 -13.32 4.89 -8.15
CA SER A 195 -13.66 3.55 -8.62
C SER A 195 -13.51 3.42 -10.12
N VAL A 196 -13.35 2.18 -10.58
CA VAL A 196 -13.37 1.83 -12.00
C VAL A 196 -14.38 0.72 -12.22
N THR A 197 -15.28 0.92 -13.19
CA THR A 197 -16.16 -0.12 -13.70
C THR A 197 -15.55 -0.69 -14.97
N THR A 198 -15.30 -1.99 -14.98
CA THR A 198 -14.79 -2.72 -16.15
C THR A 198 -15.93 -3.44 -16.84
N VAL A 199 -15.89 -3.50 -18.17
CA VAL A 199 -16.84 -4.28 -18.98
C VAL A 199 -16.07 -5.29 -19.81
N SER A 200 -16.40 -6.57 -19.67
CA SER A 200 -15.80 -7.63 -20.49
C SER A 200 -16.25 -7.54 -21.94
N LYS A 201 -15.55 -8.21 -22.87
CA LYS A 201 -15.97 -8.34 -24.28
C LYS A 201 -17.35 -8.97 -24.48
N THR A 202 -17.86 -9.70 -23.48
CA THR A 202 -19.19 -10.33 -23.46
C THR A 202 -20.25 -9.50 -22.73
N GLY A 203 -19.89 -8.34 -22.18
CA GLY A 203 -20.82 -7.39 -21.56
C GLY A 203 -21.04 -7.58 -20.05
N LEU A 204 -20.29 -8.46 -19.39
CA LEU A 204 -20.29 -8.54 -17.92
C LEU A 204 -19.63 -7.29 -17.33
N GLN A 205 -20.16 -6.79 -16.22
CA GLN A 205 -19.66 -5.58 -15.56
C GLN A 205 -19.25 -5.85 -14.12
N GLU A 206 -18.15 -5.24 -13.69
CA GLU A 206 -17.69 -5.26 -12.30
C GLU A 206 -17.14 -3.89 -11.91
N THR A 207 -17.31 -3.49 -10.64
CA THR A 207 -16.80 -2.21 -10.12
C THR A 207 -15.81 -2.45 -8.99
N HIS A 208 -14.65 -1.82 -9.11
CA HIS A 208 -13.56 -1.89 -8.15
C HIS A 208 -13.31 -0.53 -7.52
N HIS A 209 -13.05 -0.50 -6.21
CA HIS A 209 -12.81 0.72 -5.45
C HIS A 209 -11.34 0.86 -5.06
N PHE A 210 -10.85 2.10 -5.03
CA PHE A 210 -9.59 2.43 -4.39
C PHE A 210 -9.80 2.50 -2.87
N GLU A 211 -9.31 1.50 -2.14
CA GLU A 211 -9.66 1.27 -0.74
C GLU A 211 -8.93 2.15 0.28
N LYS A 212 -8.10 3.09 -0.18
CA LYS A 212 -7.27 3.93 0.70
C LYS A 212 -7.65 5.41 0.58
N MET A 213 -7.37 6.18 1.64
CA MET A 213 -7.53 7.63 1.63
C MET A 213 -6.34 8.27 0.91
N ILE A 214 -6.58 9.30 0.08
CA ILE A 214 -5.54 10.19 -0.44
C ILE A 214 -5.66 11.54 0.27
N VAL A 215 -4.55 12.13 0.68
CA VAL A 215 -4.55 13.45 1.34
C VAL A 215 -3.93 14.50 0.44
N VAL A 216 -4.71 15.52 0.11
CA VAL A 216 -4.23 16.66 -0.67
C VAL A 216 -3.61 17.69 0.27
N LEU A 217 -2.35 18.02 0.02
CA LEU A 217 -1.58 18.90 0.89
C LEU A 217 -2.01 20.38 0.76
N PRO A 218 -1.98 21.16 1.85
CA PRO A 218 -2.13 22.61 1.80
C PRO A 218 -0.87 23.22 1.21
N ILE A 219 -0.83 23.51 -0.08
CA ILE A 219 0.26 24.32 -0.65
C ILE A 219 -0.19 25.78 -0.65
N ASP A 220 0.42 26.59 0.21
CA ASP A 220 0.49 28.04 0.07
C ASP A 220 1.95 28.46 -0.21
N GLU A 221 2.11 29.66 -0.78
CA GLU A 221 3.36 30.21 -1.33
C GLU A 221 4.51 30.31 -0.31
N TYR A 222 4.25 29.99 0.97
CA TYR A 222 5.19 30.09 2.09
C TYR A 222 5.54 28.75 2.76
N HIS A 223 4.82 27.65 2.50
CA HIS A 223 5.04 26.39 3.21
C HIS A 223 5.07 25.20 2.24
N THR A 224 6.27 24.76 1.89
CA THR A 224 6.43 23.39 1.38
C THR A 224 6.14 22.44 2.53
N ALA A 225 5.15 21.57 2.38
CA ALA A 225 4.72 20.62 3.39
C ALA A 225 4.68 19.21 2.81
N LYS A 226 4.84 18.20 3.66
CA LYS A 226 4.80 16.80 3.26
C LYS A 226 4.31 15.91 4.38
N ARG A 227 3.61 14.83 4.04
CA ARG A 227 3.12 13.87 5.02
C ARG A 227 4.10 12.73 5.23
N TYR A 228 4.35 12.42 6.50
CA TYR A 228 5.13 11.27 6.95
C TYR A 228 4.27 10.47 7.93
N GLY A 229 3.90 9.24 7.56
CA GLY A 229 2.92 8.47 8.32
C GLY A 229 1.58 9.20 8.47
N THR A 230 1.18 9.49 9.70
CA THR A 230 -0.10 10.16 10.01
C THR A 230 0.00 11.68 10.10
N LYS A 231 1.21 12.25 10.12
CA LYS A 231 1.45 13.67 10.39
C LYS A 231 1.91 14.42 9.14
N THR A 232 1.44 15.65 8.97
CA THR A 232 1.93 16.55 7.91
C THR A 232 2.94 17.51 8.49
N TRP A 233 4.12 17.61 7.89
CA TRP A 233 5.22 18.43 8.36
C TRP A 233 5.56 19.51 7.36
N MET A 234 5.93 20.69 7.85
CA MET A 234 6.68 21.63 7.02
C MET A 234 8.02 21.00 6.61
N THR A 235 8.46 21.21 5.38
CA THR A 235 9.77 20.75 4.88
C THR A 235 10.82 21.86 4.83
N VAL A 236 10.44 23.06 5.29
CA VAL A 236 11.32 24.21 5.51
C VAL A 236 11.18 24.71 6.95
N ASN A 237 12.18 25.46 7.42
CA ASN A 237 12.14 26.06 8.75
C ASN A 237 11.23 27.30 8.75
N LEU A 238 10.54 27.52 9.87
CA LEU A 238 9.65 28.67 10.03
C LEU A 238 10.44 30.00 9.98
N ASN A 239 9.98 30.95 9.17
CA ASN A 239 10.54 32.30 9.06
C ASN A 239 9.53 33.39 9.49
N TYR A 240 8.84 33.16 10.61
CA TYR A 240 7.87 34.11 11.17
C TYR A 240 8.59 35.12 12.08
N ALA A 241 8.36 36.41 11.87
CA ALA A 241 9.03 37.48 12.62
C ALA A 241 8.13 38.17 13.66
N GLY A 242 6.87 37.75 13.82
CA GLY A 242 5.89 38.53 14.57
C GLY A 242 5.38 39.76 13.81
N GLU A 243 4.30 40.37 14.31
CA GLU A 243 3.74 41.60 13.72
C GLU A 243 4.72 42.78 13.73
N ASP A 244 5.58 42.84 14.76
CA ASP A 244 6.58 43.90 14.95
C ASP A 244 7.97 43.53 14.39
N GLY A 245 8.11 42.34 13.82
CA GLY A 245 9.37 41.86 13.24
C GLY A 245 10.45 41.44 14.25
N THR A 246 10.13 41.39 15.55
CA THR A 246 11.10 41.19 16.63
C THR A 246 11.28 39.73 17.07
N VAL A 247 10.38 38.82 16.66
CA VAL A 247 10.35 37.44 17.15
C VAL A 247 11.42 36.59 16.48
N GLY A 248 12.32 36.02 17.26
CA GLY A 248 13.43 35.22 16.77
C GLY A 248 14.51 36.04 16.07
N ARG A 249 15.54 35.34 15.62
CA ARG A 249 16.76 35.92 15.02
C ARG A 249 17.07 35.22 13.71
N THR A 250 17.84 35.87 12.83
CA THR A 250 18.30 35.30 11.56
C THR A 250 19.78 34.95 11.62
N ALA A 251 20.24 34.06 10.73
CA ALA A 251 21.67 33.72 10.68
C ALA A 251 22.49 34.90 10.14
N PRO A 252 23.78 35.04 10.51
CA PRO A 252 24.61 36.15 10.06
C PRO A 252 24.75 36.28 8.54
N ASP A 253 24.69 35.16 7.80
CA ASP A 253 24.81 35.07 6.33
C ASP A 253 23.45 34.94 5.61
N ASP A 254 22.35 35.04 6.35
CA ASP A 254 20.97 34.93 5.87
C ASP A 254 20.09 35.97 6.57
N PRO A 255 20.30 37.28 6.32
CA PRO A 255 19.73 38.35 7.14
C PRO A 255 18.19 38.42 7.09
N ASP A 256 17.56 37.88 6.05
CA ASP A 256 16.11 37.80 5.89
C ASP A 256 15.51 36.45 6.30
N GLY A 257 16.35 35.47 6.69
CA GLY A 257 15.92 34.13 7.08
C GLY A 257 15.38 33.28 5.92
N SER A 258 15.56 33.72 4.67
CA SER A 258 14.99 33.04 3.50
C SER A 258 15.58 31.66 3.24
N LYS A 259 16.84 31.43 3.65
CA LYS A 259 17.52 30.15 3.45
C LYS A 259 17.33 29.21 4.63
N TYR A 260 17.53 29.69 5.85
CA TYR A 260 17.62 28.83 7.04
C TYR A 260 16.41 28.96 7.95
N GLY A 261 15.49 29.88 7.67
CA GLY A 261 14.47 30.30 8.60
C GLY A 261 15.03 31.11 9.77
N ARG A 262 14.16 31.41 10.73
CA ARG A 262 14.53 32.09 11.97
C ARG A 262 14.82 31.09 13.09
N TYR A 263 15.63 31.56 14.04
CA TYR A 263 15.99 30.87 15.27
C TYR A 263 15.25 31.52 16.42
N TYR A 264 14.47 30.73 17.12
CA TYR A 264 13.62 31.18 18.22
C TYR A 264 14.18 30.65 19.53
N THR A 265 14.11 31.43 20.59
CA THR A 265 14.14 30.87 21.95
C THR A 265 12.96 29.91 22.14
N TRP A 266 13.00 29.07 23.16
CA TRP A 266 11.91 28.13 23.40
C TRP A 266 10.62 28.87 23.77
N GLU A 267 10.75 29.95 24.52
CA GLU A 267 9.66 30.85 24.92
C GLU A 267 9.00 31.50 23.70
N GLU A 268 9.80 32.05 22.78
CA GLU A 268 9.30 32.59 21.51
C GLU A 268 8.60 31.52 20.69
N ALA A 269 9.14 30.30 20.63
CA ALA A 269 8.50 29.20 19.92
C ALA A 269 7.13 28.90 20.54
N MET A 270 7.06 28.69 21.86
CA MET A 270 5.84 28.28 22.57
C MET A 270 4.75 29.35 22.60
N THR A 271 5.12 30.63 22.59
CA THR A 271 4.17 31.74 22.73
C THR A 271 3.92 32.50 21.44
N GLY A 272 4.87 32.48 20.50
CA GLY A 272 4.89 33.37 19.33
C GLY A 272 5.23 34.82 19.67
N LEU A 273 5.72 35.10 20.88
CA LEU A 273 5.99 36.45 21.38
C LEU A 273 7.49 36.65 21.69
N SER A 274 8.02 37.84 21.38
CA SER A 274 9.40 38.23 21.69
C SER A 274 9.60 38.65 23.15
N ALA A 275 8.50 39.02 23.83
CA ALA A 275 8.47 39.36 25.24
C ALA A 275 7.07 39.12 25.82
N GLY A 276 6.99 38.77 27.10
CA GLY A 276 5.72 38.53 27.80
C GLY A 276 5.83 37.44 28.85
N GLU A 277 4.73 37.18 29.55
CA GLU A 277 4.63 36.02 30.44
C GLU A 277 4.55 34.73 29.61
N ASN A 278 5.39 33.76 29.93
CA ASN A 278 5.31 32.42 29.34
C ASN A 278 4.49 31.50 30.27
N PRO A 279 3.26 31.09 29.88
CA PRO A 279 2.44 30.20 30.69
C PRO A 279 2.91 28.74 30.67
N TYR A 280 3.83 28.38 29.76
CA TYR A 280 4.29 27.02 29.56
C TYR A 280 5.50 26.68 30.45
N THR A 281 5.29 26.70 31.77
CA THR A 281 6.30 26.32 32.76
C THR A 281 6.15 24.88 33.20
N TYR A 282 7.18 24.31 33.84
CA TYR A 282 7.04 23.00 34.48
C TYR A 282 5.92 23.00 35.52
N GLY A 283 5.12 21.93 35.54
CA GLY A 283 3.94 21.76 36.36
C GLY A 283 2.68 22.45 35.83
N ALA A 284 2.78 23.27 34.78
CA ALA A 284 1.62 23.96 34.22
C ALA A 284 0.60 22.95 33.66
N THR A 285 -0.67 23.22 33.90
CA THR A 285 -1.80 22.43 33.41
C THR A 285 -2.70 23.29 32.55
N GLY A 286 -3.42 22.66 31.64
CA GLY A 286 -4.32 23.38 30.74
C GLY A 286 -5.03 22.44 29.78
N ILE A 287 -5.67 23.06 28.79
CA ILE A 287 -6.24 22.39 27.62
C ILE A 287 -5.41 22.83 26.43
N ASP A 288 -4.93 21.87 25.64
CA ASP A 288 -4.15 22.16 24.44
C ASP A 288 -5.07 22.58 23.27
N ASP A 289 -4.50 22.91 22.10
CA ASP A 289 -5.27 23.49 20.98
C ASP A 289 -6.27 22.52 20.34
N VAL A 290 -6.29 21.25 20.76
CA VAL A 290 -7.24 20.22 20.28
C VAL A 290 -8.23 19.75 21.33
N GLY A 291 -8.20 20.35 22.52
CA GLY A 291 -9.14 20.01 23.59
C GLY A 291 -8.66 18.93 24.54
N ASN A 292 -7.41 18.46 24.46
CA ASN A 292 -6.86 17.50 25.41
C ASN A 292 -6.32 18.20 26.65
N SER A 293 -6.57 17.62 27.82
CA SER A 293 -5.93 18.10 29.05
C SER A 293 -4.44 17.76 29.04
N TYR A 294 -3.60 18.73 29.37
CA TYR A 294 -2.16 18.51 29.50
C TYR A 294 -1.63 18.83 30.90
N THR A 295 -0.46 18.29 31.20
CA THR A 295 0.41 18.73 32.29
C THR A 295 1.83 18.72 31.76
N LEU A 296 2.51 19.86 31.82
CA LEU A 296 3.93 19.99 31.48
C LEU A 296 4.77 19.42 32.62
N ASN A 297 5.39 18.27 32.38
CA ASN A 297 6.14 17.44 33.30
C ASN A 297 7.14 16.54 32.53
N ASP A 298 7.93 15.76 33.27
CA ASP A 298 8.93 14.84 32.68
C ASP A 298 8.33 13.50 32.23
N GLY A 299 7.06 13.47 31.81
CA GLY A 299 6.28 12.26 31.57
C GLY A 299 5.44 12.27 30.30
N VAL A 300 4.81 11.12 30.03
CA VAL A 300 3.92 10.88 28.87
C VAL A 300 2.92 12.01 28.61
N PRO A 301 2.24 12.61 29.61
CA PRO A 301 1.31 13.70 29.38
C PRO A 301 1.91 14.94 28.68
N SER A 302 3.22 15.16 28.79
CA SER A 302 3.93 16.25 28.09
C SER A 302 4.46 15.87 26.72
N TYR A 303 4.60 14.58 26.45
CA TYR A 303 5.18 14.11 25.20
C TYR A 303 4.21 14.11 24.03
N ASN A 304 2.90 14.25 24.33
CA ASN A 304 1.82 14.33 23.34
C ASN A 304 1.07 15.67 23.35
N ILE A 305 1.60 16.70 24.02
CA ILE A 305 0.94 18.01 24.07
C ILE A 305 0.88 18.65 22.67
N GLN A 306 -0.24 19.29 22.32
CA GLN A 306 -0.40 19.96 21.01
C GLN A 306 -0.65 21.45 21.18
N ILE A 307 0.45 22.22 21.24
CA ILE A 307 0.42 23.69 21.34
C ILE A 307 0.78 24.31 20.00
N ARG A 308 -0.11 25.14 19.46
CA ARG A 308 0.09 25.94 18.25
C ARG A 308 1.36 26.77 18.38
N GLY A 309 1.44 27.54 19.47
CA GLY A 309 2.50 28.51 19.71
C GLY A 309 2.74 29.42 18.52
N ILE A 310 4.00 29.50 18.06
CA ILE A 310 4.43 30.32 16.91
C ILE A 310 3.97 29.79 15.55
N CYS A 311 3.47 28.56 15.48
CA CYS A 311 3.03 27.97 14.22
C CYS A 311 1.72 28.62 13.70
N PRO A 312 1.47 28.58 12.38
CA PRO A 312 0.21 29.07 11.81
C PRO A 312 -1.02 28.32 12.35
N GLU A 313 -2.21 28.88 12.12
CA GLU A 313 -3.48 28.21 12.45
C GLU A 313 -3.56 26.83 11.77
N GLY A 314 -3.97 25.81 12.53
CA GLY A 314 -4.01 24.41 12.06
C GLY A 314 -2.69 23.65 12.16
N TRP A 315 -1.62 24.29 12.65
CA TRP A 315 -0.31 23.70 12.89
C TRP A 315 0.10 23.84 14.36
N HIS A 316 1.00 22.97 14.83
CA HIS A 316 1.56 23.04 16.17
C HIS A 316 3.07 22.85 16.18
N ILE A 317 3.70 23.30 17.26
CA ILE A 317 5.11 23.00 17.54
C ILE A 317 5.20 21.50 17.81
N PRO A 318 6.10 20.78 17.13
CA PRO A 318 6.17 19.34 17.32
C PRO A 318 6.39 18.96 18.78
N ASN A 319 5.72 17.91 19.22
CA ASN A 319 6.03 17.25 20.48
C ASN A 319 6.98 16.05 20.25
N ALA A 320 7.31 15.33 21.33
CA ALA A 320 8.21 14.19 21.24
C ALA A 320 7.61 13.04 20.41
N TYR A 321 6.30 12.82 20.50
CA TYR A 321 5.60 11.78 19.74
C TYR A 321 5.54 12.11 18.25
N ASP A 322 5.36 13.37 17.86
CA ASP A 322 5.35 13.74 16.45
C ASP A 322 6.67 13.33 15.77
N PHE A 323 7.82 13.59 16.40
CA PHE A 323 9.13 13.22 15.85
C PHE A 323 9.38 11.71 15.84
N TYR A 324 8.86 10.98 16.83
CA TYR A 324 8.89 9.52 16.80
C TYR A 324 8.00 8.99 15.66
N ASP A 325 6.82 9.58 15.46
CA ASP A 325 5.89 9.20 14.39
C ASP A 325 6.44 9.54 13.01
N LEU A 326 7.18 10.64 12.88
CA LEU A 326 7.95 10.97 11.69
C LEU A 326 8.95 9.86 11.36
N ALA A 327 9.70 9.39 12.37
CA ALA A 327 10.67 8.31 12.23
C ALA A 327 10.02 6.99 11.78
N VAL A 328 8.91 6.62 12.44
CA VAL A 328 8.08 5.45 12.11
C VAL A 328 7.51 5.55 10.70
N GLY A 329 6.89 6.69 10.39
CA GLY A 329 6.25 6.93 9.09
C GLY A 329 7.26 6.86 7.95
N VAL A 330 8.43 7.49 8.10
CA VAL A 330 9.51 7.36 7.12
C VAL A 330 9.99 5.92 6.98
N ALA A 331 10.13 5.19 8.09
CA ALA A 331 10.56 3.80 8.05
C ALA A 331 9.57 2.90 7.28
N ASP A 332 8.27 3.09 7.50
CA ASP A 332 7.21 2.29 6.91
C ASP A 332 6.89 2.69 5.47
N ASP A 333 6.66 3.98 5.22
CA ASP A 333 6.22 4.51 3.93
C ASP A 333 7.24 4.25 2.80
N TYR A 334 8.51 4.17 3.17
CA TYR A 334 9.63 3.96 2.23
C TYR A 334 10.23 2.56 2.31
N GLY A 335 9.61 1.62 3.05
CA GLY A 335 10.07 0.24 3.14
C GLY A 335 11.46 0.09 3.78
N LEU A 336 11.81 1.00 4.69
CA LEU A 336 13.10 1.05 5.37
C LEU A 336 13.08 0.31 6.72
N ARG A 337 11.92 -0.10 7.24
CA ARG A 337 11.82 -0.76 8.55
C ARG A 337 12.53 -2.12 8.56
N MET A 338 13.39 -2.30 9.55
CA MET A 338 14.11 -3.54 9.85
C MET A 338 13.74 -4.05 11.24
N ASN A 339 13.85 -5.36 11.44
CA ASN A 339 13.49 -6.02 12.71
C ASN A 339 14.67 -6.09 13.70
N SER A 340 15.90 -5.83 13.24
CA SER A 340 17.08 -5.80 14.09
C SER A 340 18.18 -4.89 13.56
N ILE A 341 19.10 -4.50 14.45
CA ILE A 341 20.33 -3.79 14.07
C ILE A 341 21.18 -4.64 13.09
N GLU A 342 21.20 -5.96 13.26
CA GLU A 342 21.96 -6.86 12.37
C GLU A 342 21.41 -6.82 10.94
N GLU A 343 20.08 -6.75 10.77
CA GLU A 343 19.46 -6.58 9.45
C GLU A 343 19.84 -5.24 8.81
N VAL A 344 19.84 -4.13 9.57
CA VAL A 344 20.30 -2.82 9.09
C VAL A 344 21.77 -2.88 8.63
N VAL A 345 22.62 -3.57 9.41
CA VAL A 345 24.04 -3.75 9.09
C VAL A 345 24.25 -4.65 7.87
N ASN A 346 23.45 -5.70 7.70
CA ASN A 346 23.55 -6.58 6.54
C ASN A 346 23.04 -5.91 5.26
N ALA A 347 21.93 -5.17 5.35
CA ALA A 347 21.33 -4.48 4.23
C ALA A 347 22.10 -3.22 3.81
N VAL A 348 22.95 -2.67 4.70
CA VAL A 348 23.58 -1.36 4.48
C VAL A 348 22.53 -0.26 4.27
N ALA A 349 21.36 -0.43 4.91
CA ALA A 349 20.20 0.44 4.78
C ALA A 349 19.17 0.11 5.88
N GLY A 350 18.25 1.04 6.11
CA GLY A 350 17.08 0.81 6.95
C GLY A 350 17.15 1.42 8.34
N ILE A 351 16.01 1.34 9.02
CA ILE A 351 15.72 1.93 10.33
C ILE A 351 15.21 0.80 11.23
N TYR A 352 15.85 0.63 12.39
CA TYR A 352 15.39 -0.26 13.44
C TYR A 352 14.83 0.59 14.58
N LEU A 353 13.61 0.31 15.02
CA LEU A 353 12.96 1.06 16.11
C LEU A 353 12.69 0.08 17.27
N PRO A 354 13.65 -0.12 18.19
CA PRO A 354 13.54 -1.09 19.30
C PRO A 354 12.48 -0.72 20.33
N ASP A 355 12.30 0.58 20.55
CA ASP A 355 11.45 1.13 21.60
C ASP A 355 10.14 1.63 20.98
N ASN A 356 9.04 1.54 21.71
CA ASN A 356 7.78 2.21 21.37
C ASN A 356 7.73 3.61 22.00
N ARG A 357 6.97 4.52 21.40
CA ARG A 357 6.87 5.91 21.90
C ARG A 357 6.27 6.03 23.31
N GLU A 358 5.46 5.09 23.77
CA GLU A 358 4.85 5.14 25.11
C GLU A 358 5.88 4.89 26.22
N THR A 359 6.84 4.01 25.97
CA THR A 359 7.80 3.55 27.00
C THR A 359 9.07 4.38 27.05
N LYS A 360 9.58 4.89 25.91
CA LYS A 360 10.81 5.70 25.85
C LYS A 360 10.83 6.71 24.70
N PRO A 361 9.92 7.68 24.66
CA PRO A 361 9.84 8.65 23.55
C PRO A 361 11.02 9.59 23.43
N MET A 362 11.85 9.68 24.47
CA MET A 362 12.99 10.59 24.56
C MET A 362 14.33 9.87 24.55
N ALA A 363 14.36 8.57 24.19
CA ALA A 363 15.61 7.85 24.02
C ALA A 363 16.40 8.42 22.81
N PRO A 364 17.72 8.62 22.89
CA PRO A 364 18.50 9.17 21.79
C PRO A 364 18.44 8.26 20.55
N MET A 365 17.78 8.68 19.46
CA MET A 365 17.76 7.96 18.18
C MET A 365 19.08 8.11 17.42
N ASN A 366 20.09 7.39 17.87
CA ASN A 366 21.40 7.42 17.26
C ASN A 366 21.61 6.22 16.32
N MET A 367 22.64 6.30 15.47
CA MET A 367 22.98 5.24 14.52
C MET A 367 23.22 3.87 15.16
N ILE A 368 23.70 3.82 16.41
CA ILE A 368 24.03 2.56 17.10
C ILE A 368 22.75 1.81 17.45
N ASP A 369 21.75 2.52 17.97
CA ASP A 369 20.56 1.88 18.53
C ASP A 369 19.37 1.85 17.56
N TYR A 370 19.33 2.76 16.57
CA TYR A 370 18.16 2.98 15.70
C TYR A 370 18.42 2.90 14.18
N GLY A 371 19.68 2.65 13.77
CA GLY A 371 20.06 2.72 12.35
C GLY A 371 20.15 4.16 11.80
N PHE A 372 20.17 4.32 10.47
CA PHE A 372 20.60 5.57 9.81
C PHE A 372 19.52 6.65 9.65
N ILE A 373 18.59 6.80 10.61
CA ILE A 373 17.46 7.72 10.45
C ILE A 373 17.85 9.17 10.09
N SER A 374 18.90 9.72 10.71
CA SER A 374 19.37 11.08 10.40
C SER A 374 19.80 11.27 8.95
N SER A 375 20.33 10.22 8.32
CA SER A 375 20.78 10.24 6.93
C SER A 375 19.62 10.41 5.95
N TYR A 376 18.43 9.92 6.32
CA TYR A 376 17.21 10.02 5.52
C TYR A 376 16.53 11.39 5.67
N LEU A 377 16.60 12.01 6.86
CA LEU A 377 15.95 13.30 7.14
C LEU A 377 16.69 14.52 6.57
N ARG A 378 18.01 14.44 6.43
CA ARG A 378 18.88 15.58 6.09
C ARG A 378 18.92 15.99 4.61
N GLY A 379 18.33 15.21 3.70
CA GLY A 379 18.19 15.60 2.30
C GLY A 379 19.45 15.67 1.42
N SER A 380 20.67 15.66 1.99
CA SER A 380 21.91 15.77 1.19
C SER A 380 23.09 14.98 1.75
N ARG A 381 24.13 14.78 0.92
CA ARG A 381 25.41 14.16 1.31
C ARG A 381 26.33 15.16 2.05
N PRO A 382 27.21 14.69 2.95
CA PRO A 382 28.31 15.50 3.49
C PRO A 382 29.42 15.67 2.46
N GLU A 383 29.99 16.88 2.36
CA GLU A 383 31.22 17.21 1.60
C GLU A 383 31.36 16.67 0.16
N ALA A 384 30.24 16.35 -0.52
CA ALA A 384 30.20 16.19 -1.98
C ALA A 384 30.10 17.56 -2.67
N GLU A 385 30.40 17.65 -3.97
CA GLU A 385 30.14 18.86 -4.77
C GLU A 385 28.63 19.21 -4.68
N GLY A 386 28.30 20.36 -4.08
CA GLY A 386 26.93 20.78 -3.80
C GLY A 386 26.31 20.28 -2.47
N GLY A 387 27.05 19.52 -1.65
CA GLY A 387 26.58 19.04 -0.35
C GLY A 387 26.55 20.13 0.74
N MET A 388 25.48 20.15 1.54
CA MET A 388 25.25 21.21 2.55
C MET A 388 25.90 20.92 3.91
N TRP A 389 26.25 19.66 4.21
CA TRP A 389 26.76 19.23 5.51
C TRP A 389 28.29 19.10 5.51
N LYS A 390 28.95 19.62 6.56
CA LYS A 390 30.37 19.44 6.84
C LYS A 390 30.67 17.99 7.21
N ALA A 391 31.86 17.51 6.87
CA ALA A 391 32.31 16.21 7.31
C ALA A 391 32.46 16.18 8.85
N SER A 392 32.20 15.02 9.43
CA SER A 392 32.53 14.78 10.84
C SER A 392 34.05 14.73 10.99
N SER A 393 34.59 15.28 12.08
CA SER A 393 36.02 15.16 12.42
C SER A 393 36.46 13.71 12.70
N GLY A 394 35.51 12.79 12.88
CA GLY A 394 35.73 11.33 12.96
C GLY A 394 35.32 10.59 11.68
N ALA A 395 34.98 11.30 10.60
CA ALA A 395 34.72 10.70 9.31
C ALA A 395 36.03 10.26 8.65
N VAL A 396 35.97 9.14 7.95
CA VAL A 396 37.05 8.64 7.09
C VAL A 396 36.69 9.03 5.64
N ASP A 397 37.70 9.36 4.83
CA ASP A 397 37.55 9.72 3.40
C ASP A 397 36.62 10.93 3.12
N ASN A 398 37.06 12.14 3.51
CA ASN A 398 36.39 13.41 3.19
C ASN A 398 34.88 13.45 3.52
N GLY A 399 34.47 12.90 4.66
CA GLY A 399 33.06 12.93 5.08
C GLY A 399 32.17 11.82 4.53
N THR A 400 32.71 10.89 3.74
CA THR A 400 31.94 9.82 3.08
C THR A 400 31.84 8.52 3.89
N MET A 401 32.68 8.33 4.93
CA MET A 401 32.65 7.15 5.80
C MET A 401 32.60 7.52 7.28
N PHE A 402 31.94 6.70 8.11
CA PHE A 402 31.91 6.87 9.57
C PHE A 402 32.71 5.80 10.32
N ASN A 403 33.37 6.20 11.41
CA ASN A 403 34.08 5.31 12.32
C ASN A 403 33.18 4.85 13.49
N LEU A 404 32.68 3.62 13.42
CA LEU A 404 31.88 3.01 14.49
C LEU A 404 32.81 2.54 15.61
N THR A 405 32.76 3.20 16.77
CA THR A 405 33.68 2.96 17.90
C THR A 405 33.32 1.73 18.74
N LYS A 406 32.28 0.96 18.39
CA LYS A 406 31.86 -0.25 19.10
C LYS A 406 31.95 -1.52 18.23
N PRO A 407 32.20 -2.70 18.82
CA PRO A 407 32.58 -3.92 18.08
C PRO A 407 31.49 -4.58 17.21
N SER A 408 30.24 -4.09 17.23
CA SER A 408 29.09 -4.78 16.64
C SER A 408 28.65 -4.28 15.25
N GLY A 409 29.49 -3.54 14.53
CA GLY A 409 29.17 -3.17 13.16
C GLY A 409 30.33 -2.44 12.51
N LYS A 410 31.07 -3.12 11.63
CA LYS A 410 31.95 -2.46 10.67
C LYS A 410 31.37 -2.72 9.30
N PHE A 411 30.83 -1.68 8.66
CA PHE A 411 30.53 -1.77 7.24
C PHE A 411 31.85 -1.87 6.45
N PRO A 412 31.92 -2.74 5.42
CA PRO A 412 33.07 -2.78 4.54
C PRO A 412 33.33 -1.40 3.92
N ALA A 413 34.61 -1.01 3.82
CA ALA A 413 35.00 0.21 3.11
C ALA A 413 34.36 0.23 1.70
N GLY A 414 33.75 1.37 1.34
CA GLY A 414 33.06 1.57 0.07
C GLY A 414 31.61 1.07 -0.03
N LYS A 415 31.02 0.45 1.00
CA LYS A 415 29.62 -0.01 1.00
C LYS A 415 28.83 0.65 2.13
N TYR A 416 28.29 1.85 1.89
CA TYR A 416 27.62 2.66 2.92
C TYR A 416 26.24 3.19 2.48
N PRO A 417 25.28 3.39 3.40
CA PRO A 417 23.89 3.74 3.09
C PRO A 417 23.65 5.14 2.47
N MET A 418 24.69 5.92 2.15
CA MET A 418 24.53 7.27 1.58
C MET A 418 24.25 7.26 0.05
N TYR A 419 23.95 6.09 -0.50
CA TYR A 419 23.71 5.85 -1.93
C TYR A 419 22.22 5.81 -2.33
N PHE A 420 21.34 6.39 -1.52
CA PHE A 420 19.90 6.47 -1.81
C PHE A 420 19.47 7.91 -2.15
N PRO A 421 20.07 8.58 -3.16
CA PRO A 421 19.66 9.93 -3.52
C PRO A 421 18.19 9.97 -3.92
N GLU A 422 17.69 8.94 -4.60
CA GLU A 422 16.29 8.83 -5.00
C GLU A 422 15.36 8.76 -3.79
N GLU A 423 15.66 7.93 -2.78
CA GLU A 423 14.83 7.84 -1.58
C GLU A 423 14.93 9.09 -0.71
N ILE A 424 16.09 9.73 -0.62
CA ILE A 424 16.27 10.97 0.15
C ILE A 424 15.51 12.14 -0.49
N GLU A 425 15.61 12.28 -1.82
CA GLU A 425 14.82 13.24 -2.60
C GLU A 425 13.33 12.94 -2.48
N ARG A 426 12.94 11.66 -2.55
CA ARG A 426 11.56 11.22 -2.38
C ARG A 426 11.04 11.32 -0.96
N ILE A 427 11.88 11.31 0.09
CA ILE A 427 11.50 11.63 1.46
C ILE A 427 11.28 13.14 1.56
N GLY A 428 12.19 13.94 1.02
CA GLY A 428 11.98 15.38 0.85
C GLY A 428 11.76 16.16 2.14
N PHE A 429 12.14 15.61 3.30
CA PHE A 429 12.09 16.36 4.57
C PHE A 429 13.21 17.41 4.58
N ASN A 430 14.36 17.11 3.98
CA ASN A 430 15.54 17.97 3.80
C ASN A 430 15.76 19.00 4.92
N VAL A 431 16.41 18.56 5.98
CA VAL A 431 16.83 19.44 7.07
C VAL A 431 18.14 20.14 6.72
N LEU A 432 18.18 21.46 6.82
CA LEU A 432 19.40 22.24 6.62
C LEU A 432 20.28 22.23 7.87
N PRO A 433 21.62 22.16 7.75
CA PRO A 433 22.55 22.22 8.86
C PRO A 433 22.77 23.66 9.34
N CYS A 434 21.70 24.25 9.83
CA CYS A 434 21.58 25.67 10.14
C CYS A 434 22.24 26.07 11.48
N GLY A 435 22.72 25.12 12.29
CA GLY A 435 23.35 25.45 13.57
C GLY A 435 22.36 26.06 14.57
N LYS A 436 22.86 26.83 15.54
CA LYS A 436 22.04 27.48 16.58
C LYS A 436 22.72 28.71 17.16
N TYR A 437 21.96 29.45 17.95
CA TYR A 437 22.49 30.41 18.92
C TYR A 437 22.63 29.79 20.31
N SER A 438 23.71 30.14 21.01
CA SER A 438 23.88 30.02 22.46
C SER A 438 24.16 31.42 23.01
N GLY A 439 23.14 32.08 23.57
CA GLY A 439 23.18 33.52 23.80
C GLY A 439 23.37 34.27 22.48
N ASP A 440 24.38 35.13 22.40
CA ASP A 440 24.67 35.91 21.18
C ASP A 440 25.65 35.22 20.22
N LYS A 441 26.14 34.03 20.57
CA LYS A 441 27.09 33.28 19.74
C LYS A 441 26.36 32.32 18.80
N PHE A 442 26.62 32.45 17.50
CA PHE A 442 26.18 31.51 16.48
C PHE A 442 27.24 30.43 16.25
N ASP A 443 26.85 29.15 16.40
CA ASP A 443 27.76 27.99 16.32
C ASP A 443 27.11 26.82 15.57
N TYR A 444 27.92 25.79 15.29
CA TYR A 444 27.50 24.50 14.72
C TYR A 444 26.94 24.56 13.29
N PHE A 445 27.03 25.71 12.62
CA PHE A 445 26.66 25.88 11.23
C PHE A 445 27.41 24.89 10.32
N GLY A 446 26.66 24.22 9.45
CA GLY A 446 27.12 23.15 8.58
C GLY A 446 27.27 21.80 9.27
N VAL A 447 27.08 21.68 10.59
CA VAL A 447 27.34 20.43 11.33
C VAL A 447 26.08 19.81 11.91
N TYR A 448 25.20 20.65 12.48
CA TYR A 448 23.98 20.22 13.16
C TYR A 448 22.81 21.11 12.76
N SER A 449 21.62 20.52 12.85
CA SER A 449 20.36 21.24 12.87
C SER A 449 19.67 20.98 14.20
N PHE A 450 18.98 22.00 14.72
CA PHE A 450 18.34 21.95 16.02
C PHE A 450 16.89 22.42 15.88
N HIS A 451 15.95 21.60 16.36
CA HIS A 451 14.52 21.88 16.27
C HIS A 451 13.85 21.73 17.63
N TRP A 452 13.06 22.72 18.03
CA TRP A 452 12.35 22.67 19.31
C TRP A 452 11.30 21.56 19.37
N THR A 453 11.09 21.04 20.58
CA THR A 453 9.87 20.31 20.93
C THR A 453 9.07 21.09 21.97
N ALA A 454 7.75 20.88 22.00
CA ALA A 454 6.85 21.45 22.99
C ALA A 454 6.97 20.76 24.36
N THR A 455 8.17 20.74 24.95
CA THR A 455 8.44 19.98 26.19
C THR A 455 9.37 20.76 27.11
N VAL A 456 9.05 20.77 28.41
CA VAL A 456 9.83 21.42 29.47
C VAL A 456 9.99 20.48 30.66
N THR A 457 11.18 20.49 31.27
CA THR A 457 11.51 19.62 32.40
C THR A 457 11.49 20.33 33.75
N LYS A 458 11.59 19.56 34.83
CA LYS A 458 11.60 20.10 36.21
C LYS A 458 12.74 21.08 36.49
N ASP A 459 13.83 20.96 35.73
CA ASP A 459 15.00 21.82 35.84
C ASP A 459 14.89 23.04 34.91
N GLU A 460 13.68 23.32 34.38
CA GLU A 460 13.39 24.36 33.38
C GLU A 460 14.23 24.23 32.11
N LYS A 461 14.49 22.99 31.69
CA LYS A 461 15.24 22.73 30.48
C LYS A 461 14.28 22.31 29.37
N HIS A 462 14.61 22.71 28.15
CA HIS A 462 13.78 22.47 26.98
C HIS A 462 14.38 21.38 26.11
N TYR A 463 13.51 20.51 25.60
CA TYR A 463 13.93 19.47 24.69
C TYR A 463 13.96 19.97 23.25
N ARG A 464 14.85 19.35 22.48
CA ARG A 464 15.00 19.61 21.06
C ARG A 464 15.44 18.35 20.33
N ILE A 465 15.16 18.30 19.05
CA ILE A 465 15.77 17.35 18.14
C ILE A 465 17.07 17.94 17.62
N THR A 466 18.14 17.17 17.71
CA THR A 466 19.42 17.48 17.08
C THR A 466 19.62 16.48 15.94
N ILE A 467 19.63 17.00 14.72
CA ILE A 467 19.95 16.22 13.53
C ILE A 467 21.39 16.57 13.15
N GLY A 468 22.27 15.58 13.24
CA GLY A 468 23.65 15.68 12.86
C GLY A 468 23.99 14.73 11.73
N ASN A 469 25.21 14.87 11.22
CA ASN A 469 25.73 14.06 10.12
C ASN A 469 25.57 12.53 10.36
N GLY A 470 25.68 12.05 11.61
CA GLY A 470 25.60 10.62 11.95
C GLY A 470 24.72 10.31 13.16
N ASN A 471 23.74 11.16 13.49
CA ASN A 471 22.78 10.88 14.56
C ASN A 471 21.54 11.78 14.47
N CYS A 472 20.39 11.27 14.88
CA CYS A 472 19.18 12.06 15.12
C CYS A 472 18.85 11.96 16.60
N ASN A 473 19.50 12.74 17.44
CA ASN A 473 19.25 12.60 18.87
C ASN A 473 18.07 13.48 19.27
N PHE A 474 17.10 12.88 19.98
CA PHE A 474 16.31 13.62 20.96
C PHE A 474 17.30 14.14 22.01
N SER A 475 17.79 15.36 21.82
CA SER A 475 18.85 15.92 22.64
C SER A 475 18.27 16.35 23.97
N THR A 476 18.87 15.86 25.05
CA THR A 476 18.64 16.35 26.41
C THR A 476 19.14 17.78 26.53
N TYR A 477 18.25 18.65 27.04
CA TYR A 477 18.58 19.92 27.68
C TYR A 477 19.31 20.94 26.80
N ALA A 478 18.54 21.73 26.07
CA ALA A 478 19.08 22.96 25.51
C ALA A 478 19.51 23.90 26.65
N GLU A 479 20.65 24.58 26.47
CA GLU A 479 21.08 25.64 27.38
C GLU A 479 20.01 26.75 27.41
N THR A 480 19.75 27.29 28.59
CA THR A 480 18.91 28.48 28.75
C THR A 480 19.43 29.60 27.85
N GLY A 481 18.53 30.26 27.11
CA GLY A 481 18.89 31.31 26.15
C GLY A 481 19.51 30.81 24.84
N SER A 482 19.34 29.52 24.50
CA SER A 482 19.61 29.05 23.15
C SER A 482 18.46 29.37 22.20
N SER A 483 18.77 29.61 20.92
CA SER A 483 17.76 29.77 19.87
C SER A 483 17.95 28.71 18.79
N ASN A 484 16.89 27.96 18.51
CA ASN A 484 16.85 26.86 17.55
C ASN A 484 15.70 27.09 16.55
N ASN A 485 15.66 26.34 15.45
CA ASN A 485 14.60 26.49 14.46
C ASN A 485 13.31 25.79 14.92
N VAL A 486 12.20 26.15 14.27
CA VAL A 486 10.91 25.49 14.41
C VAL A 486 10.49 24.98 13.04
N ARG A 487 9.95 23.76 13.01
CA ARG A 487 9.35 23.16 11.82
C ARG A 487 8.01 22.60 12.25
N CYS A 488 6.93 23.28 11.85
CA CYS A 488 5.61 22.97 12.36
C CYS A 488 5.08 21.67 11.79
N VAL A 489 4.19 21.04 12.55
CA VAL A 489 3.49 19.81 12.19
C VAL A 489 1.97 20.04 12.29
N ALA A 490 1.20 19.32 11.49
CA ALA A 490 -0.26 19.40 11.41
C ALA A 490 -0.88 18.00 11.35
N ASN A 491 -2.21 17.97 11.34
CA ASN A 491 -3.06 16.79 11.48
C ASN A 491 -2.97 16.18 12.88
N TYR A 492 -3.66 16.86 13.79
CA TYR A 492 -3.86 16.54 15.20
C TYR A 492 -4.10 15.06 15.51
#